data_AF-A0A0L8G6Z8-F1
#
_entry.id   AF-A0A0L8G6Z8-F1
#
_cell.length_a   1.000
_cell.length_b   1.000
_cell.length_c   1.000
_cell.angle_alpha   90.00
_cell.angle_beta   90.00
_cell.angle_gamma   90.00
#
_symmetry.space_group_name_H-M   'P 1'
#
loop_
_entity.id
_entity.type
_entity.pdbx_description
1 polymer ?
#
loop_
_entity_poly.entity_id
_entity_poly.type
_entity_poly.pdbx_seq_one_letter_code
_entity_poly.pdbx_strand_id
1 'polypeptide(L)'
;SLEKHLDKFIDGRNGIKILFPLCGKCVEMKGLADKGHNIVGVDIAEQAFQEFFTDQNLEYTVEELKDNTGKLFAVNIHFGGGGVCEFILTLSAFIHT
;
A
#
# COMPACT_ATOMS: atom_id res chain seq x y z
N SER A 1 4.35 13.58 11.60
CA SER A 1 3.53 13.25 10.43
C SER A 1 4.40 13.33 9.19
N LEU A 2 4.36 12.29 8.35
CA LEU A 2 5.12 12.20 7.10
C LEU A 2 4.67 13.27 6.11
N GLU A 3 3.41 13.72 6.23
CA GLU A 3 2.73 14.74 5.43
C GLU A 3 3.60 15.97 5.13
N LYS A 4 4.34 16.48 6.13
CA LYS A 4 5.13 17.72 5.98
C LYS A 4 6.28 17.64 4.97
N HIS A 5 6.69 16.41 4.61
CA HIS A 5 7.79 16.17 3.68
C HIS A 5 7.35 15.50 2.39
N LEU A 6 6.10 15.06 2.27
CA LEU A 6 5.61 14.36 1.09
C LEU A 6 5.66 15.23 -0.16
N ASP A 7 5.31 16.51 -0.06
CA ASP A 7 5.36 17.40 -1.23
C ASP A 7 6.80 17.63 -1.72
N LYS A 8 7.77 17.69 -0.80
CA LYS A 8 9.21 17.74 -1.16
C LYS A 8 9.71 16.40 -1.70
N PHE A 9 9.17 15.29 -1.22
CA PHE A 9 9.54 13.96 -1.68
C PHE A 9 9.05 13.73 -3.12
N ILE A 10 7.81 14.09 -3.44
CA ILE A 10 7.27 13.95 -4.80
C ILE A 10 7.91 14.97 -5.74
N ASP A 11 8.25 16.17 -5.26
CA ASP A 11 8.95 17.24 -6.00
C ASP A 11 8.29 17.55 -7.35
N GLY A 12 6.96 17.63 -7.37
CA GLY A 12 6.16 17.89 -8.57
C GLY A 12 6.13 16.75 -9.60
N ARG A 13 6.79 15.61 -9.32
CA ARG A 13 6.73 14.42 -10.19
C ARG A 13 5.36 13.78 -10.10
N ASN A 14 4.86 13.28 -11.22
CA ASN A 14 3.59 12.56 -11.33
C ASN A 14 3.81 11.08 -11.63
N GLY A 15 2.89 10.20 -11.24
CA GLY A 15 2.94 8.78 -11.60
C GLY A 15 4.12 7.97 -11.04
N ILE A 16 4.89 8.52 -10.10
CA ILE A 16 6.05 7.82 -9.54
C ILE A 16 5.62 6.60 -8.72
N LYS A 17 6.52 5.61 -8.64
CA LYS A 17 6.35 4.40 -7.83
C LYS A 17 6.99 4.61 -6.46
N ILE A 18 6.23 4.36 -5.39
CA ILE A 18 6.65 4.62 -4.01
C ILE A 18 6.49 3.34 -3.20
N LEU A 19 7.57 2.90 -2.55
CA LEU A 19 7.57 1.75 -1.66
C LEU A 19 7.47 2.20 -0.20
N PHE A 20 6.51 1.67 0.54
CA PHE A 20 6.38 1.83 1.98
C PHE A 20 6.71 0.51 2.69
N PRO A 21 7.94 0.32 3.19
CA PRO A 21 8.28 -0.86 3.98
C PRO A 21 7.72 -0.75 5.40
N LEU A 22 7.16 -1.85 5.92
CA LEU A 22 6.53 -1.93 7.24
C LEU A 22 5.46 -0.83 7.42
N CYS A 23 4.58 -0.71 6.43
CA CYS A 23 3.72 0.45 6.29
C CYS A 23 2.53 0.48 7.26
N GLY A 24 2.20 -0.64 7.90
CA GLY A 24 1.04 -0.82 8.75
C GLY A 24 -0.22 -0.24 8.11
N LYS A 25 -0.81 0.73 8.79
CA LYS A 25 -1.99 1.48 8.34
C LYS A 25 -1.70 2.94 7.94
N CYS A 26 -0.54 3.17 7.31
CA CYS A 26 -0.12 4.52 6.89
C CYS A 26 -1.15 5.16 5.94
N VAL A 27 -1.92 6.12 6.48
CA VAL A 27 -3.01 6.82 5.78
C VAL A 27 -2.52 7.64 4.59
N GLU A 28 -1.26 8.08 4.64
CA GLU A 28 -0.62 8.84 3.57
C GLU A 28 -0.50 8.05 2.25
N MET A 29 -0.52 6.71 2.30
CA MET A 29 -0.52 5.85 1.11
C MET A 29 -1.72 6.16 0.20
N LYS A 30 -2.93 6.26 0.76
CA LYS A 30 -4.13 6.62 0.00
C LYS A 30 -4.00 8.02 -0.60
N GLY A 31 -3.54 8.99 0.20
CA GLY A 31 -3.40 10.38 -0.26
C GLY A 31 -2.43 10.53 -1.44
N LEU A 32 -1.35 9.76 -1.49
CA LEU A 32 -0.42 9.75 -2.62
C LEU A 32 -1.00 9.06 -3.85
N ALA A 33 -1.80 8.00 -3.65
CA ALA A 33 -2.47 7.30 -4.74
C ALA A 33 -3.62 8.11 -5.34
N ASP A 34 -4.39 8.82 -4.52
CA ASP A 34 -5.41 9.78 -4.96
C ASP A 34 -4.77 10.90 -5.84
N LYS A 35 -3.49 11.25 -5.57
CA LYS A 35 -2.68 12.17 -6.40
C LYS A 35 -2.12 11.52 -7.69
N GLY A 36 -2.43 10.25 -7.97
CA GLY A 36 -2.01 9.54 -9.19
C GLY A 36 -0.64 8.87 -9.11
N HIS A 37 -0.08 8.68 -7.91
CA HIS A 37 1.14 7.88 -7.73
C HIS A 37 0.82 6.39 -7.56
N ASN A 38 1.81 5.56 -7.84
CA ASN A 38 1.69 4.11 -7.68
C ASN A 38 2.34 3.71 -6.36
N ILE A 39 1.56 3.07 -5.48
CA ILE A 39 2.01 2.76 -4.13
C ILE A 39 2.18 1.26 -3.98
N VAL A 40 3.33 0.85 -3.43
CA VAL A 40 3.58 -0.51 -2.98
C VAL A 40 3.76 -0.48 -1.47
N GLY A 41 2.81 -1.01 -0.72
CA GLY A 41 2.95 -1.22 0.73
C GLY A 41 3.47 -2.63 1.02
N VAL A 42 4.42 -2.78 1.94
CA VAL A 42 4.87 -4.10 2.41
C VAL A 42 4.72 -4.17 3.92
N ASP A 43 4.04 -5.19 4.43
CA ASP A 43 3.91 -5.42 5.87
C ASP A 43 3.81 -6.93 6.19
N ILE A 44 3.88 -7.24 7.48
CA ILE A 44 3.71 -8.59 8.04
C ILE A 44 2.35 -8.76 8.73
N ALA A 45 1.69 -7.65 9.11
CA ALA A 45 0.44 -7.66 9.86
C ALA A 45 -0.76 -7.57 8.93
N GLU A 46 -1.36 -8.72 8.58
CA GLU A 46 -2.56 -8.79 7.73
C GLU A 46 -3.71 -7.91 8.28
N GLN A 47 -3.86 -7.89 9.61
CA GLN A 47 -4.87 -7.07 10.29
C GLN A 47 -4.69 -5.56 9.99
N ALA A 48 -3.45 -5.07 9.88
CA ALA A 48 -3.20 -3.66 9.59
C ALA A 48 -3.74 -3.26 8.21
N PHE A 49 -3.64 -4.16 7.22
CA PHE A 49 -4.21 -3.93 5.89
C PHE A 49 -5.73 -4.00 5.91
N GLN A 50 -6.32 -4.99 6.59
CA GLN A 50 -7.78 -5.10 6.71
C GLN A 50 -8.39 -3.86 7.39
N GLU A 51 -7.77 -3.38 8.47
CA GLU A 51 -8.16 -2.13 9.14
C GLU A 51 -8.00 -0.93 8.20
N PHE A 52 -6.85 -0.81 7.52
CA PHE A 52 -6.60 0.27 6.57
C PHE A 52 -7.67 0.32 5.46
N PHE A 53 -7.99 -0.80 4.81
CA PHE A 53 -9.01 -0.83 3.76
C PHE A 53 -10.39 -0.48 4.29
N THR A 54 -10.74 -0.97 5.49
CA THR A 54 -12.01 -0.67 6.16
C THR A 54 -12.13 0.81 6.50
N ASP A 55 -11.13 1.37 7.18
CA ASP A 55 -11.10 2.77 7.61
C ASP A 55 -11.11 3.74 6.43
N GLN A 56 -10.51 3.34 5.31
CA GLN A 56 -10.45 4.14 4.09
C GLN A 56 -11.60 3.88 3.11
N ASN A 57 -12.51 2.96 3.42
CA ASN A 57 -13.62 2.53 2.56
C ASN A 57 -13.14 2.10 1.16
N LEU A 58 -12.12 1.24 1.11
CA LEU A 58 -11.49 0.73 -0.11
C LEU A 58 -11.91 -0.71 -0.37
N GLU A 59 -12.36 -0.98 -1.59
CA GLU A 59 -12.52 -2.34 -2.09
C GLU A 59 -11.15 -2.90 -2.52
N TYR A 60 -10.91 -4.18 -2.24
CA TYR A 60 -9.66 -4.86 -2.56
C TYR A 60 -9.89 -6.29 -3.05
N THR A 61 -8.97 -6.78 -3.87
CA THR A 61 -8.84 -8.21 -4.18
C THR A 61 -7.67 -8.82 -3.42
N VAL A 62 -7.71 -10.14 -3.22
CA VAL A 62 -6.63 -10.89 -2.57
C VAL A 62 -6.21 -12.06 -3.44
N GLU A 63 -4.90 -12.19 -3.65
CA GLU A 63 -4.29 -13.30 -4.37
C GLU A 63 -3.15 -13.90 -3.53
N GLU A 64 -2.97 -15.21 -3.57
CA GLU A 64 -1.79 -15.85 -2.97
C GLU A 64 -0.58 -15.65 -3.89
N LEU A 65 0.59 -15.37 -3.30
CA LEU A 65 1.83 -15.30 -4.06
C LEU A 65 2.22 -16.71 -4.54
N LYS A 66 2.75 -16.80 -5.76
CA LYS A 66 3.05 -18.07 -6.44
C LYS A 66 4.01 -19.00 -5.69
N ASP A 67 4.81 -18.47 -4.78
CA ASP A 67 5.78 -19.18 -3.96
C ASP A 67 5.30 -19.43 -2.52
N ASN A 68 4.02 -19.16 -2.23
CA ASN A 68 3.41 -19.28 -0.90
C ASN A 68 4.08 -18.44 0.19
N THR A 69 4.82 -17.39 -0.19
CA THR A 69 5.51 -16.50 0.76
C THR A 69 4.61 -15.41 1.33
N GLY A 70 3.37 -15.31 0.88
CA GLY A 70 2.47 -14.23 1.30
C GLY A 70 1.22 -14.08 0.45
N LYS A 71 0.55 -12.95 0.64
CA LYS A 71 -0.66 -12.55 -0.08
C LYS A 71 -0.45 -11.18 -0.71
N LEU A 72 -0.97 -10.99 -1.91
CA LEU A 72 -1.10 -9.69 -2.56
C LEU A 72 -2.52 -9.18 -2.35
N PHE A 73 -2.65 -8.02 -1.72
CA PHE A 73 -3.88 -7.25 -1.65
C PHE A 73 -3.78 -6.13 -2.70
N ALA A 74 -4.70 -6.10 -3.67
CA ALA A 74 -4.70 -5.08 -4.72
C ALA A 74 -5.91 -4.15 -4.57
N VAL A 75 -5.67 -2.85 -4.59
CA VAL A 75 -6.69 -1.80 -4.53
C VAL A 75 -6.59 -0.93 -5.78
N ASN A 76 -7.70 -0.84 -6.52
CA ASN A 76 -7.82 0.07 -7.65
C ASN A 76 -8.56 1.33 -7.20
N ILE A 77 -7.87 2.47 -7.17
CA ILE A 77 -8.48 3.74 -6.77
C ILE A 77 -9.01 4.44 -8.02
N HIS A 78 -10.33 4.48 -8.15
CA HIS A 78 -11.03 5.09 -9.28
C HIS A 78 -11.50 6.52 -8.99
N PHE A 79 -10.61 7.43 -8.58
CA PHE A 79 -10.96 8.86 -8.51
C PHE A 79 -9.80 9.77 -8.93
N GLY A 80 -10.12 10.80 -9.73
CA GLY A 80 -9.33 12.03 -9.96
C GLY A 80 -8.00 11.92 -10.73
N GLY A 81 -7.21 10.86 -10.52
CA GLY A 81 -5.85 10.71 -11.07
C GLY A 81 -5.47 9.29 -11.50
N GLY A 82 -6.27 8.25 -11.19
CA GLY A 82 -6.08 6.88 -11.71
C GLY A 82 -4.86 6.13 -11.17
N GLY A 83 -4.38 6.45 -9.96
CA GLY A 83 -3.28 5.72 -9.31
C GLY A 83 -3.69 4.31 -8.86
N VAL A 84 -2.72 3.38 -8.83
CA VAL A 84 -2.92 2.00 -8.35
C VAL A 84 -2.19 1.81 -7.02
N CYS A 85 -2.83 1.16 -6.07
CA CYS A 85 -2.20 0.73 -4.82
C CYS A 85 -2.09 -0.80 -4.78
N GLU A 86 -0.88 -1.30 -4.69
CA GLU A 86 -0.58 -2.70 -4.47
C GLU A 86 -0.04 -2.86 -3.04
N PHE A 87 -0.57 -3.80 -2.27
CA PHE A 87 -0.14 -4.07 -0.91
C PHE A 87 0.30 -5.53 -0.81
N ILE A 88 1.57 -5.75 -0.50
CA ILE A 88 2.16 -7.08 -0.39
C ILE A 88 2.26 -7.43 1.09
N LEU A 89 1.49 -8.41 1.52
CA LEU A 89 1.66 -9.03 2.82
C LEU A 89 2.71 -10.13 2.67
N THR A 90 3.87 -9.94 3.29
CA THR A 90 4.87 -10.99 3.38
C THR A 90 4.60 -11.80 4.64
N LEU A 91 4.24 -13.07 4.48
CA LEU A 91 4.31 -14.00 5.58
C LEU A 91 5.81 -14.22 5.83
N SER A 92 6.26 -13.91 7.04
CA SER A 92 7.54 -14.44 7.49
C SER A 92 7.47 -15.96 7.38
N ALA A 93 8.09 -16.53 6.35
CA ALA A 93 8.45 -17.95 6.35
C ALA A 93 9.57 -18.25 7.38
N PHE A 94 9.91 -17.30 8.27
CA PHE A 94 10.96 -17.42 9.28
C PHE A 94 10.45 -17.03 10.68
N ILE A 95 9.47 -17.79 11.21
CA ILE A 95 9.41 -18.09 12.66
C ILE A 95 9.14 -19.60 12.83
N HIS A 96 9.82 -20.42 12.05
CA HIS A 96 10.12 -21.80 12.44
C HIS A 96 11.64 -21.89 12.63
N THR A 97 12.09 -21.43 13.81
CA THR A 97 13.22 -22.06 14.50
C THR A 97 12.64 -22.98 15.56
#